data_AF-A0A6P0S9K1-F1
#
_entry.id   AF-A0A6P0S9K1-F1
#
_cell.length_a   1.000
_cell.length_b   1.000
_cell.length_c   1.000
_cell.angle_alpha   90.00
_cell.angle_beta   90.00
_cell.angle_gamma   90.00
#
_symmetry.space_group_name_H-M   'P 1'
#
loop_
_entity.id
_entity.type
_entity.pdbx_description
1 polymer ?
#
loop_
_entity_poly.entity_id
_entity_poly.type
_entity_poly.pdbx_seq_one_letter_code
_entity_poly.pdbx_strand_id
1 'polypeptide(L)' 'MAGKIKKGVLVRAIQAQLEGSLEAKASDPRFSSYLFETDGEILDIKGDYALVKFGRVPTPNIWLRIDQLEISS' A
#
# COMPACT_ATOMS: atom_id res chain seq x y z
N MET A 1 -12.50 10.94 -5.59
CA MET A 1 -11.18 10.49 -6.08
C MET A 1 -11.13 8.99 -6.44
N ALA A 2 -12.28 8.32 -6.64
CA ALA A 2 -12.36 6.86 -6.83
C ALA A 2 -12.00 6.33 -8.23
N GLY A 3 -11.63 7.21 -9.18
CA GLY A 3 -11.34 6.82 -10.57
C GLY A 3 -9.86 6.61 -10.90
N LYS A 4 -8.93 6.82 -9.95
CA LYS A 4 -7.48 6.82 -10.25
C LYS A 4 -6.73 5.58 -9.77
N ILE A 5 -7.27 4.83 -8.80
CA ILE A 5 -6.64 3.61 -8.28
C ILE A 5 -7.20 2.41 -9.05
N LYS A 6 -6.34 1.77 -9.84
CA LYS A 6 -6.65 0.58 -10.64
C LYS A 6 -5.44 -0.33 -10.70
N LYS A 7 -5.63 -1.57 -11.13
CA LYS A 7 -4.54 -2.51 -11.38
C LYS A 7 -3.48 -1.90 -12.31
N GLY A 8 -2.22 -2.10 -11.98
CA GLY A 8 -1.05 -1.59 -12.70
C GLY A 8 -0.67 -0.14 -12.38
N VAL A 9 -1.38 0.54 -11.47
CA VAL A 9 -0.98 1.87 -11.00
C VAL A 9 0.11 1.75 -9.94
N LEU A 10 1.08 2.66 -10.01
CA LEU A 10 2.10 2.83 -9.00
C LEU A 10 1.56 3.64 -7.83
N VAL A 11 1.78 3.15 -6.62
CA VAL A 11 1.30 3.73 -5.38
C VAL A 11 2.38 3.72 -4.31
N ARG A 12 2.20 4.59 -3.32
CA ARG A 12 2.95 4.58 -2.06
C ARG A 12 2.00 4.48 -0.89
N ALA A 13 2.47 3.91 0.20
CA ALA A 13 1.67 3.85 1.41
C ALA A 13 1.76 5.18 2.16
N ILE A 14 0.66 5.61 2.78
CA ILE A 14 0.60 6.85 3.56
C ILE A 14 0.83 6.48 5.03
N GLN A 15 1.99 6.85 5.58
CA GLN A 15 2.37 6.51 6.95
C GLN A 15 1.30 6.89 7.98
N ALA A 16 0.77 8.12 7.89
CA ALA A 16 -0.24 8.64 8.81
C ALA A 16 -1.56 7.86 8.80
N GLN A 17 -1.88 7.15 7.72
CA GLN A 17 -3.10 6.34 7.61
C GLN A 17 -2.86 4.87 7.97
N LEU A 18 -1.61 4.41 7.91
CA LEU A 18 -1.19 3.10 8.36
C LEU A 18 -1.04 3.05 9.88
N GLU A 19 -0.47 4.08 10.51
CA GLU A 19 -0.32 4.14 11.96
C GLU A 19 -1.70 4.09 12.66
N GLY A 20 -1.87 3.13 13.58
CA GLY A 20 -3.13 2.94 14.31
C GLY A 20 -4.26 2.25 13.55
N SER A 21 -4.02 1.83 12.29
CA SER A 21 -4.98 1.06 11.50
C SER A 21 -5.13 -0.39 12.01
N LEU A 22 -6.14 -1.11 11.50
CA LEU A 22 -6.29 -2.54 11.76
C LEU A 22 -5.10 -3.33 11.17
N GLU A 23 -4.64 -2.92 9.99
CA GLU A 23 -3.51 -3.51 9.26
C GLU A 23 -2.20 -3.33 10.03
N ALA A 24 -2.05 -2.25 10.81
CA ALA A 24 -0.92 -2.06 11.72
C ALA A 24 -0.88 -3.08 12.85
N LYS A 25 -2.03 -3.60 13.31
CA LYS A 25 -2.05 -4.64 14.36
C LYS A 25 -1.55 -5.99 13.86
N ALA A 26 -1.59 -6.22 12.54
CA ALA A 26 -1.08 -7.44 11.92
C ALA A 26 0.43 -7.36 11.63
N SER A 27 1.03 -6.17 11.71
CA SER A 27 2.42 -5.89 11.37
C SER A 27 3.22 -5.50 12.61
N ASP A 28 4.54 -5.40 12.45
CA ASP A 28 5.38 -4.76 13.46
C ASP A 28 5.02 -3.27 13.56
N PRO A 29 5.00 -2.67 14.77
CA PRO A 29 4.73 -1.23 14.95
C PRO A 29 5.70 -0.31 14.21
N ARG A 30 6.91 -0.78 13.88
CA ARG A 30 7.92 -0.05 13.12
C ARG A 30 7.85 -0.45 11.66
N PHE A 31 7.05 0.28 10.90
CA PHE A 31 6.98 0.11 9.45
C PHE A 31 8.34 0.39 8.79
N SER A 32 8.72 -0.47 7.85
CA SER A 32 9.94 -0.28 7.07
C SER A 32 9.77 0.85 6.06
N SER A 33 10.82 1.66 5.84
CA SER A 33 10.75 2.86 5.01
C SER A 33 10.39 2.58 3.54
N TYR A 34 10.65 1.37 3.04
CA TYR A 34 10.34 1.00 1.65
C TYR A 34 8.86 1.14 1.31
N LEU A 35 7.95 1.01 2.27
CA LEU A 35 6.50 1.18 2.04
C LEU A 35 6.14 2.61 1.66
N PHE A 36 6.94 3.57 2.11
CA PHE A 36 6.70 5.01 1.99
C PHE A 36 7.60 5.65 0.93
N GLU A 37 8.83 5.15 0.77
CA GLU A 37 9.86 5.74 -0.09
C GLU A 37 9.91 5.13 -1.49
N THR A 38 9.23 4.01 -1.73
CA THR A 38 9.35 3.23 -2.97
C THR A 38 8.01 2.96 -3.59
N ASP A 39 7.99 2.88 -4.92
CA ASP A 39 6.77 2.61 -5.66
C ASP A 39 6.38 1.13 -5.52
N GLY A 40 5.12 0.92 -5.15
CA GLY A 40 4.45 -0.38 -5.19
C GLY A 40 3.47 -0.44 -6.36
N GLU A 41 3.36 -1.58 -7.01
CA GLU A 41 2.39 -1.81 -8.07
C GLU A 41 1.13 -2.48 -7.52
N ILE A 42 -0.05 -1.97 -7.91
CA ILE A 42 -1.32 -2.64 -7.61
C ILE A 42 -1.49 -3.85 -8.52
N LEU A 43 -1.47 -5.05 -7.94
CA LEU A 43 -1.68 -6.30 -8.65
C LEU A 43 -3.15 -6.71 -8.74
N ASP A 44 -3.93 -6.39 -7.71
CA ASP A 44 -5.35 -6.75 -7.62
C ASP A 44 -6.11 -5.78 -6.70
N ILE A 45 -7.43 -5.70 -6.88
CA ILE A 45 -8.33 -4.89 -6.06
C ILE A 45 -9.53 -5.74 -5.69
N LYS A 46 -9.83 -5.81 -4.38
CA LYS A 46 -10.98 -6.53 -3.83
C LYS A 46 -11.71 -5.65 -2.84
N GLY A 47 -12.84 -5.08 -3.27
CA GLY A 47 -13.60 -4.12 -2.47
C GLY A 47 -12.76 -2.89 -2.15
N ASP A 48 -12.61 -2.58 -0.85
CA ASP A 48 -11.83 -1.42 -0.37
C ASP A 48 -10.34 -1.71 -0.18
N TYR A 49 -9.87 -2.88 -0.62
CA TYR A 49 -8.49 -3.34 -0.45
C TYR A 49 -7.78 -3.50 -1.80
N ALA A 50 -6.50 -3.16 -1.83
CA ALA A 50 -5.62 -3.37 -2.97
C ALA A 50 -4.44 -4.27 -2.55
N LEU A 51 -4.09 -5.22 -3.42
CA LEU A 51 -2.90 -6.03 -3.29
C LEU A 51 -1.73 -5.29 -3.93
N VAL A 52 -0.77 -4.86 -3.13
CA VAL A 52 0.37 -4.06 -3.56
C VAL A 52 1.64 -4.90 -3.51
N LYS A 53 2.43 -4.82 -4.59
CA LYS A 53 3.76 -5.40 -4.68
C LYS A 53 4.80 -4.29 -4.63
N PHE A 54 5.58 -4.24 -3.55
CA PHE A 54 6.72 -3.35 -3.44
C PHE A 54 7.93 -3.98 -4.13
N GLY A 55 8.31 -3.46 -5.30
CA GLY A 55 9.32 -4.11 -6.16
C GLY A 55 10.77 -3.93 -5.71
N ARG A 56 11.05 -2.96 -4.83
CA ARG A 56 12.43 -2.64 -4.41
C ARG A 56 13.01 -3.67 -3.43
N VAL A 57 12.16 -4.30 -2.63
CA VAL A 57 12.55 -5.32 -1.64
C VAL A 57 11.81 -6.61 -1.99
N PRO A 58 12.47 -7.79 -1.98
CA PRO A 58 11.82 -9.05 -2.31
C PRO A 58 10.93 -9.56 -1.16
N THR A 59 9.92 -8.77 -0.80
CA THR A 59 8.91 -9.12 0.20
C THR A 59 7.64 -9.68 -0.45
N PRO A 60 6.84 -10.47 0.29
CA PRO A 60 5.49 -10.83 -0.15
C PRO A 60 4.64 -9.61 -0.47
N ASN A 61 3.62 -9.80 -1.30
CA ASN A 61 2.64 -8.77 -1.61
C ASN A 61 1.77 -8.49 -0.37
N ILE A 62 1.33 -7.24 -0.22
CA ILE A 62 0.62 -6.78 0.97
C ILE A 62 -0.78 -6.29 0.57
N TRP A 63 -1.79 -6.71 1.32
CA TRP A 63 -3.13 -6.13 1.20
C TRP A 63 -3.21 -4.87 2.06
N LEU A 64 -3.49 -3.74 1.42
CA LEU A 64 -3.67 -2.44 2.07
C LEU A 64 -5.02 -1.85 1.69
N ARG A 65 -5.60 -1.03 2.55
CA ARG A 65 -6.82 -0.32 2.20
C ARG A 65 -6.52 0.77 1.18
N ILE A 66 -7.46 1.01 0.29
CA ILE A 66 -7.31 1.99 -0.80
C ILE A 66 -7.13 3.41 -0.26
N ASP A 67 -7.70 3.74 0.89
CA ASP A 67 -7.53 5.04 1.54
C ASP A 67 -6.09 5.25 2.07
N GLN A 68 -5.43 4.18 2.49
CA GLN A 68 -4.04 4.17 2.96
C GLN A 68 -3.00 4.36 1.83
N LEU A 69 -3.45 4.45 0.57
CA LEU A 69 -2.58 4.52 -0.59
C LEU A 69 -2.71 5.87 -1.30
N GLU A 70 -1.56 6.42 -1.71
CA GLU A 70 -1.49 7.54 -2.64
C GLU A 70 -0.88 7.10 -3.97
N ILE A 71 -1.25 7.79 -5.04
CA ILE A 71 -0.71 7.50 -6.37
C ILE A 71 0.67 8.13 -6.47
N SER A 72 1.66 7.31 -6.80
CA SER A 72 2.99 7.79 -7.14
C SER A 72 2.92 8.47 -8.51
N SER A 73 3.28 9.75 -8.57
CA SER A 73 3.31 10.53 -9.82
C SER A 73 4.52 10.18 -10.68
#